data_AF-A0A7C9VN80-F1
#
_entry.id   AF-A0A7C9VN80-F1
#
_cell.length_a   1.000
_cell.length_b   1.000
_cell.length_c   1.000
_cell.angle_alpha   90.00
_cell.angle_beta   90.00
_cell.angle_gamma   90.00
#
_symmetry.space_group_name_H-M   'P 1'
#
loop_
_entity.id
_entity.type
_entity.pdbx_description
1 polymer ?
#
loop_
_entity_poly.entity_id
_entity_poly.type
_entity_poly.pdbx_seq_one_letter_code
_entity_poly.pdbx_strand_id
1 'polypeptide(L)'
;MSNPQVSHSILSFSGRKRWKNCPISVQLSKGMPDSSGPAAAEGTLAHTVAEHYVKQHFAWPGAPAAGAVAPEQVPPPGIDLKGDTPQRWNETMRHHGRGYRDFIKSLIPAGATDVAVVVEIRVAIGSISPDLFGTADCLVLYRLDGVWHLIVVDYKYGFADVDVGTYDEPNDQLAAYAVAAAEALAEKGVRPDKLALAVYQPRRPLAAPSQVLVLDAAWLAIERAKLVREVAAVANPGAPVPGDHCRYCKGKPKCPAVHSSLSTALAAYAGEKNLLDMPEDDIVQLFAARTAFKAFWEDIEERIEQLVKAGHKNLRVKETQGRQMWKDPKAAAETLLAMNRLDLLQPVAISNALPVLPVEFHAELVKRSANSRTIQVVDVQAPSAIATMFKNYAKGA
;
A
#
# COMPACT_ATOMS: atom_id res chain seq x y z
N MET A 1 10.56 -16.23 -10.13
CA MET A 1 10.77 -17.37 -9.22
C MET A 1 10.17 -16.97 -7.89
N SER A 2 9.08 -17.62 -7.48
CA SER A 2 8.50 -17.45 -6.14
C SER A 2 9.53 -17.86 -5.11
N ASN A 3 9.90 -16.95 -4.21
CA ASN A 3 10.89 -17.17 -3.17
C ASN A 3 10.50 -18.43 -2.35
N PRO A 4 11.42 -19.36 -2.03
CA PRO A 4 11.10 -20.61 -1.34
C PRO A 4 10.50 -20.31 0.04
N GLN A 5 9.31 -20.88 0.30
CA GLN A 5 8.58 -20.93 1.58
C GLN A 5 9.07 -19.97 2.69
N VAL A 6 8.82 -18.66 2.52
CA VAL A 6 8.78 -17.77 3.67
C VAL A 6 7.51 -18.14 4.43
N SER A 7 7.66 -18.87 5.55
CA SER A 7 6.53 -19.13 6.44
C SER A 7 6.01 -17.79 6.96
N HIS A 8 4.88 -17.33 6.40
CA HIS A 8 4.22 -16.12 6.85
C HIS A 8 3.54 -16.38 8.19
N SER A 9 3.94 -15.61 9.20
CA SER A 9 3.31 -15.63 10.51
C SER A 9 1.81 -15.33 10.41
N ILE A 10 0.99 -16.15 11.08
CA ILE A 10 -0.44 -15.88 11.30
C ILE A 10 -0.68 -14.64 12.18
N LEU A 11 0.29 -14.31 13.03
CA LEU A 11 0.35 -13.13 13.92
C LEU A 11 1.41 -12.12 13.42
N SER A 12 1.54 -11.97 12.10
CA SER A 12 2.54 -11.05 11.54
C SER A 12 2.35 -9.62 12.04
N PHE A 13 3.45 -8.90 12.24
CA PHE A 13 3.44 -7.53 12.73
C PHE A 13 2.70 -6.57 11.78
N SER A 14 2.87 -6.74 10.46
CA SER A 14 2.09 -6.01 9.45
C SER A 14 0.59 -6.32 9.50
N GLY A 15 0.22 -7.48 10.07
CA GLY A 15 -1.17 -7.87 10.33
C GLY A 15 -1.75 -7.30 11.62
N ARG A 16 -0.96 -6.62 12.47
CA ARG A 16 -1.37 -6.25 13.84
C ARG A 16 -2.61 -5.38 13.93
N LYS A 17 -2.69 -4.33 13.11
CA LYS A 17 -3.89 -3.49 13.02
C LYS A 17 -5.15 -4.33 12.75
N ARG A 18 -5.03 -5.43 12.00
CA ARG A 18 -6.14 -6.33 11.70
C ARG A 18 -6.48 -7.22 12.90
N TRP A 19 -5.54 -7.98 13.42
CA TRP A 19 -5.83 -8.95 14.48
C TRP A 19 -6.09 -8.33 15.85
N LYS A 20 -5.58 -7.11 16.13
CA LYS A 20 -5.95 -6.38 17.36
C LYS A 20 -7.40 -5.89 17.35
N ASN A 21 -7.89 -5.47 16.19
CA ASN A 21 -9.25 -4.94 16.04
C ASN A 21 -10.30 -6.04 15.77
N CYS A 22 -9.87 -7.15 15.17
CA CYS A 22 -10.73 -8.29 14.86
C CYS A 22 -9.93 -9.58 15.04
N PRO A 23 -9.84 -10.12 16.28
CA PRO A 23 -9.02 -11.29 16.57
C PRO A 23 -9.37 -12.53 15.75
N ILE A 24 -10.68 -12.75 15.50
CA ILE A 24 -11.17 -13.85 14.66
C ILE A 24 -10.66 -13.79 13.21
N SER A 25 -10.19 -12.62 12.74
CA SER A 25 -9.62 -12.47 11.40
C SER A 25 -8.42 -13.38 11.14
N VAL A 26 -7.67 -13.76 12.18
CA VAL A 26 -6.54 -14.70 12.07
C VAL A 26 -7.03 -16.09 11.68
N GLN A 27 -8.05 -16.59 12.37
CA GLN A 27 -8.68 -17.89 12.06
C GLN A 27 -9.39 -17.86 10.70
N LEU A 28 -10.10 -16.77 10.39
CA LEU A 28 -10.73 -16.58 9.09
C LEU A 28 -9.68 -16.49 7.95
N SER A 29 -8.48 -16.00 8.22
CA SER A 29 -7.43 -15.93 7.19
C SER A 29 -6.65 -17.24 7.04
N LYS A 30 -6.83 -18.22 7.93
CA LYS A 30 -6.08 -19.48 7.90
C LYS A 30 -6.37 -20.26 6.61
N GLY A 31 -5.30 -20.68 5.93
CA GLY A 31 -5.35 -21.43 4.66
C GLY A 31 -5.75 -20.59 3.44
N MET A 32 -5.99 -19.29 3.60
CA MET A 32 -6.25 -18.39 2.47
C MET A 32 -4.93 -18.03 1.77
N PRO A 33 -4.87 -18.05 0.44
CA PRO A 33 -3.66 -17.67 -0.28
C PRO A 33 -3.35 -16.18 -0.08
N ASP A 34 -2.07 -15.85 -0.16
CA ASP A 34 -1.62 -14.47 -0.23
C ASP A 34 -1.93 -13.94 -1.64
N SER A 35 -2.94 -13.09 -1.75
CA SER A 35 -3.13 -12.29 -2.95
C SER A 35 -2.11 -11.14 -2.94
N SER A 36 -1.21 -11.14 -3.92
CA SER A 36 -0.31 -10.02 -4.18
C SER A 36 -0.69 -9.42 -5.54
N GLY A 37 -1.28 -8.23 -5.52
CA GLY A 37 -1.57 -7.49 -6.74
C GLY A 37 -0.32 -6.81 -7.31
N PRO A 38 -0.40 -6.23 -8.53
CA PRO A 38 0.74 -5.56 -9.19
C PRO A 38 1.41 -4.48 -8.32
N ALA A 39 0.65 -3.76 -7.51
CA ALA A 39 1.18 -2.75 -6.58
C ALA A 39 2.03 -3.37 -5.45
N ALA A 40 1.65 -4.54 -4.92
CA ALA A 40 2.44 -5.24 -3.91
C ALA A 40 3.74 -5.79 -4.51
N ALA A 41 3.69 -6.28 -5.75
CA ALA A 41 4.88 -6.69 -6.49
C ALA A 41 5.82 -5.50 -6.77
N GLU A 42 5.28 -4.34 -7.16
CA GLU A 42 6.08 -3.11 -7.33
C GLU A 42 6.75 -2.71 -6.02
N GLY A 43 6.02 -2.75 -4.90
CA GLY A 43 6.59 -2.49 -3.58
C GLY A 43 7.75 -3.41 -3.26
N THR A 44 7.63 -4.71 -3.54
CA THR A 44 8.71 -5.69 -3.31
C THR A 44 9.98 -5.31 -4.08
N LEU A 45 9.86 -4.94 -5.36
CA LEU A 45 11.00 -4.50 -6.17
C LEU A 45 11.63 -3.22 -5.62
N ALA A 46 10.80 -2.28 -5.13
CA ALA A 46 11.28 -1.05 -4.51
C ALA A 46 12.08 -1.32 -3.23
N HIS A 47 11.65 -2.27 -2.38
CA HIS A 47 12.42 -2.69 -1.21
C HIS A 47 13.77 -3.28 -1.62
N THR A 48 13.82 -4.15 -2.63
CA THR A 48 15.09 -4.71 -3.14
C THR A 48 16.05 -3.60 -3.61
N VAL A 49 15.54 -2.59 -4.33
CA VAL A 49 16.36 -1.45 -4.78
C VAL A 49 16.82 -0.58 -3.61
N ALA A 50 15.96 -0.33 -2.63
CA ALA A 50 16.30 0.44 -1.44
C ALA A 50 17.37 -0.28 -0.59
N GLU A 51 17.19 -1.58 -0.36
CA GLU A 51 18.11 -2.46 0.36
C GLU A 51 19.50 -2.46 -0.27
N HIS A 52 19.59 -2.54 -1.60
CA HIS A 52 20.87 -2.44 -2.34
C HIS A 52 21.66 -1.20 -1.92
N TYR A 53 21.03 -0.03 -1.91
CA TYR A 53 21.71 1.23 -1.57
C TYR A 53 22.05 1.34 -0.09
N VAL A 54 21.22 0.82 0.81
CA VAL A 54 21.51 0.80 2.25
C VAL A 54 22.69 -0.13 2.54
N LYS A 55 22.66 -1.37 2.04
CA LYS A 55 23.75 -2.34 2.22
C LYS A 55 25.07 -1.81 1.67
N GLN A 56 25.05 -1.22 0.48
CA GLN A 56 26.22 -0.58 -0.12
C GLN A 56 26.80 0.51 0.78
N HIS A 57 25.96 1.40 1.31
CA HIS A 57 26.42 2.54 2.11
C HIS A 57 27.04 2.12 3.43
N PHE A 58 26.39 1.18 4.13
CA PHE A 58 26.84 0.69 5.44
C PHE A 58 27.80 -0.50 5.34
N ALA A 59 28.39 -0.72 4.14
CA ALA A 59 29.41 -1.75 3.88
C ALA A 59 29.04 -3.14 4.42
N TRP A 60 27.80 -3.55 4.21
CA TRP A 60 27.30 -4.86 4.64
C TRP A 60 28.15 -6.02 4.09
N PRO A 61 28.27 -7.16 4.80
CA PRO A 61 28.90 -8.35 4.24
C PRO A 61 28.21 -8.78 2.95
N GLY A 62 28.98 -8.87 1.85
CA GLY A 62 28.43 -9.15 0.52
C GLY A 62 27.66 -7.98 -0.11
N ALA A 63 27.80 -6.76 0.41
CA ALA A 63 27.19 -5.58 -0.16
C ALA A 63 27.68 -5.29 -1.58
N PRO A 64 26.87 -4.57 -2.38
CA PRO A 64 27.31 -4.05 -3.67
C PRO A 64 28.58 -3.19 -3.53
N ALA A 65 29.46 -3.24 -4.54
CA ALA A 65 30.66 -2.39 -4.59
C ALA A 65 30.29 -0.91 -4.48
N ALA A 66 31.15 -0.09 -3.89
CA ALA A 66 30.91 1.35 -3.77
C ALA A 66 30.65 1.98 -5.15
N GLY A 67 29.56 2.76 -5.26
CA GLY A 67 29.14 3.39 -6.52
C GLY A 67 28.34 2.49 -7.48
N ALA A 68 28.22 1.18 -7.22
CA ALA A 68 27.37 0.29 -7.99
C ALA A 68 25.90 0.72 -7.96
N VAL A 69 25.28 0.80 -9.14
CA VAL A 69 23.86 1.13 -9.31
C VAL A 69 23.01 -0.12 -9.06
N ALA A 70 21.85 0.05 -8.43
CA ALA A 70 20.92 -1.07 -8.23
C ALA A 70 20.49 -1.68 -9.58
N PRO A 71 20.44 -3.02 -9.70
CA PRO A 71 20.03 -3.71 -10.93
C PRO A 71 18.69 -3.20 -11.46
N GLU A 72 18.53 -3.23 -12.78
CA GLU A 72 17.26 -2.90 -13.41
C GLU A 72 16.18 -3.91 -13.03
N GLN A 73 15.03 -3.41 -12.64
CA GLN A 73 13.85 -4.17 -12.28
C GLN A 73 12.91 -4.26 -13.48
N VAL A 74 12.15 -5.34 -13.57
CA VAL A 74 11.11 -5.49 -14.60
C VAL A 74 9.77 -5.05 -14.01
N PRO A 75 9.05 -4.10 -14.63
CA PRO A 75 7.72 -3.70 -14.18
C PRO A 75 6.78 -4.91 -14.03
N PRO A 76 6.11 -5.09 -12.89
CA PRO A 76 5.18 -6.20 -12.71
C PRO A 76 4.03 -6.15 -13.74
N PRO A 77 3.57 -7.29 -14.27
CA PRO A 77 2.46 -7.31 -15.21
C PRO A 77 1.19 -6.66 -14.63
N GLY A 78 0.66 -5.63 -15.30
CA GLY A 78 -0.53 -4.90 -14.83
C GLY A 78 -0.22 -3.65 -13.99
N ILE A 79 1.05 -3.31 -13.76
CA ILE A 79 1.38 -2.00 -13.22
C ILE A 79 1.13 -0.92 -14.28
N ASP A 80 0.40 0.13 -13.92
CA ASP A 80 0.26 1.32 -14.75
C ASP A 80 1.48 2.22 -14.56
N LEU A 81 2.32 2.32 -15.59
CA LEU A 81 3.47 3.22 -15.61
C LEU A 81 3.08 4.69 -15.77
N LYS A 82 1.80 5.01 -15.91
CA LYS A 82 1.28 6.39 -16.04
C LYS A 82 1.94 7.18 -17.17
N GLY A 83 2.30 6.47 -18.25
CA GLY A 83 2.98 7.04 -19.42
C GLY A 83 4.50 7.12 -19.34
N ASP A 84 5.13 6.62 -18.27
CA ASP A 84 6.59 6.50 -18.19
C ASP A 84 7.14 5.29 -18.97
N THR A 85 8.43 5.37 -19.33
CA THR A 85 9.19 4.24 -19.89
C THR A 85 9.71 3.34 -18.76
N PRO A 86 9.95 2.03 -19.01
CA PRO A 86 10.57 1.14 -18.03
C PRO A 86 11.90 1.67 -17.47
N GLN A 87 12.68 2.36 -18.30
CA GLN A 87 13.95 2.97 -17.90
C GLN A 87 13.72 4.13 -16.91
N ARG A 88 12.76 5.01 -17.20
CA ARG A 88 12.43 6.13 -16.31
C ARG A 88 11.79 5.66 -15.02
N TRP A 89 10.94 4.65 -15.08
CA TRP A 89 10.36 4.00 -13.91
C TRP A 89 11.44 3.41 -13.00
N ASN A 90 12.44 2.73 -13.57
CA ASN A 90 13.61 2.24 -12.84
C ASN A 90 14.41 3.36 -12.20
N GLU A 91 14.65 4.45 -12.94
CA GLU A 91 15.42 5.58 -12.40
C GLU A 91 14.70 6.27 -11.24
N THR A 92 13.38 6.41 -11.32
CA THR A 92 12.53 6.87 -10.21
C THR A 92 12.66 5.96 -9.00
N MET A 93 12.59 4.63 -9.18
CA MET A 93 12.76 3.67 -8.10
C MET A 93 14.16 3.77 -7.46
N ARG A 94 15.21 3.94 -8.27
CA ARG A 94 16.57 4.14 -7.78
C ARG A 94 16.73 5.45 -7.02
N HIS A 95 16.13 6.54 -7.52
CA HIS A 95 16.11 7.82 -6.83
C HIS A 95 15.46 7.69 -5.44
N HIS A 96 14.31 7.03 -5.36
CA HIS A 96 13.63 6.74 -4.10
C HIS A 96 14.46 5.86 -3.15
N GLY A 97 15.13 4.82 -3.67
CA GLY A 97 16.01 3.96 -2.88
C GLY A 97 17.23 4.71 -2.31
N ARG A 98 17.83 5.62 -3.08
CA ARG A 98 18.89 6.52 -2.59
C ARG A 98 18.37 7.47 -1.51
N GLY A 99 17.18 8.02 -1.70
CA GLY A 99 16.51 8.86 -0.70
C GLY A 99 16.28 8.13 0.63
N TYR A 100 15.90 6.85 0.58
CA TYR A 100 15.74 6.01 1.78
C TYR A 100 17.07 5.80 2.52
N ARG A 101 18.13 5.46 1.78
CA ARG A 101 19.50 5.37 2.34
C ARG A 101 19.91 6.68 3.00
N ASP A 102 19.69 7.81 2.33
CA ASP A 102 20.09 9.12 2.83
C ASP A 102 19.30 9.50 4.09
N PHE A 103 18.02 9.12 4.15
CA PHE A 103 17.21 9.25 5.35
C PHE A 103 17.77 8.40 6.51
N ILE A 104 18.07 7.12 6.31
CA ILE A 104 18.67 6.28 7.36
C ILE A 104 19.98 6.89 7.87
N LYS A 105 20.83 7.38 6.97
CA LYS A 105 22.07 8.07 7.34
C LYS A 105 21.78 9.30 8.21
N SER A 106 20.74 10.07 7.90
CA SER A 106 20.37 11.26 8.68
C SER A 106 19.87 10.98 10.09
N LEU A 107 19.42 9.74 10.37
CA LEU A 107 18.97 9.31 11.70
C LEU A 107 20.13 9.01 12.65
N ILE A 108 21.36 8.92 12.14
CA ILE A 108 22.55 8.61 12.92
C ILE A 108 23.30 9.91 13.20
N PRO A 109 23.33 10.41 14.45
CA PRO A 109 23.97 11.67 14.77
C PRO A 109 25.50 11.58 14.65
N ALA A 110 26.13 12.73 14.37
CA ALA A 110 27.58 12.84 14.41
C ALA A 110 28.09 12.51 15.83
N GLY A 111 29.17 11.74 15.94
CA GLY A 111 29.69 11.26 17.22
C GLY A 111 29.03 9.98 17.74
N ALA A 112 28.03 9.43 17.05
CA ALA A 112 27.51 8.10 17.36
C ALA A 112 28.62 7.04 17.24
N THR A 113 28.63 6.15 18.23
CA THR A 113 29.53 4.99 18.32
C THR A 113 28.72 3.71 18.23
N ASP A 114 29.39 2.58 18.03
CA ASP A 114 28.76 1.24 17.98
C ASP A 114 27.54 1.18 17.03
N VAL A 115 27.67 1.84 15.88
CA VAL A 115 26.59 1.96 14.89
C VAL A 115 26.39 0.62 14.18
N ALA A 116 25.17 0.09 14.26
CA ALA A 116 24.71 -1.07 13.52
C ALA A 116 23.42 -0.71 12.77
N VAL A 117 23.46 -0.81 11.44
CA VAL A 117 22.28 -0.71 10.58
C VAL A 117 22.02 -2.09 10.02
N VAL A 118 20.84 -2.63 10.24
CA VAL A 118 20.45 -3.93 9.70
C VAL A 118 19.16 -3.85 8.91
N VAL A 119 19.11 -4.54 7.78
CA VAL A 119 17.96 -4.54 6.85
C VAL A 119 17.43 -5.94 6.63
N GLU A 120 16.13 -6.04 6.33
CA GLU A 120 15.42 -7.30 6.06
C GLU A 120 15.65 -8.37 7.14
N ILE A 121 15.65 -7.94 8.42
CA ILE A 121 15.96 -8.82 9.55
C ILE A 121 14.69 -9.40 10.16
N ARG A 122 14.66 -10.72 10.29
CA ARG A 122 13.59 -11.42 11.01
C ARG A 122 13.72 -11.17 12.51
N VAL A 123 12.66 -10.67 13.13
CA VAL A 123 12.54 -10.49 14.58
C VAL A 123 11.26 -11.14 15.08
N ALA A 124 11.28 -11.61 16.32
CA ALA A 124 10.18 -12.38 16.91
C ALA A 124 10.01 -12.00 18.39
N ILE A 125 8.80 -12.22 18.90
CA ILE A 125 8.47 -12.10 20.32
C ILE A 125 8.03 -13.48 20.80
N GLY A 126 8.98 -14.43 20.75
CA GLY A 126 8.74 -15.83 21.12
C GLY A 126 8.29 -16.01 22.57
N SER A 127 8.61 -15.03 23.43
CA SER A 127 8.16 -14.96 24.82
C SER A 127 6.64 -14.80 24.98
N ILE A 128 5.93 -14.28 23.96
CA ILE A 128 4.47 -14.15 23.94
C ILE A 128 3.84 -15.27 23.10
N SER A 129 4.36 -15.52 21.89
CA SER A 129 3.89 -16.58 21.01
C SER A 129 4.95 -16.96 19.99
N PRO A 130 5.13 -18.26 19.68
CA PRO A 130 6.05 -18.70 18.61
C PRO A 130 5.63 -18.18 17.23
N ASP A 131 4.36 -17.88 17.05
CA ASP A 131 3.84 -17.33 15.81
C ASP A 131 4.00 -15.80 15.73
N LEU A 132 4.40 -15.09 16.78
CA LEU A 132 4.51 -13.62 16.77
C LEU A 132 5.87 -13.17 16.22
N PHE A 133 5.99 -13.09 14.90
CA PHE A 133 7.22 -12.69 14.21
C PHE A 133 6.97 -11.92 12.90
N GLY A 134 7.99 -11.22 12.42
CA GLY A 134 7.98 -10.50 11.15
C GLY A 134 9.38 -10.18 10.67
N THR A 135 9.47 -9.48 9.54
CA THR A 135 10.72 -9.01 8.94
C THR A 135 10.74 -7.49 8.97
N ALA A 136 11.65 -6.92 9.77
CA ALA A 136 11.82 -5.48 9.84
C ALA A 136 12.61 -5.00 8.61
N ASP A 137 12.10 -3.97 7.93
CA ASP A 137 12.78 -3.40 6.75
C ASP A 137 14.16 -2.86 7.13
N CYS A 138 14.24 -2.09 8.23
CA CYS A 138 15.49 -1.60 8.78
C CYS A 138 15.42 -1.37 10.29
N LEU A 139 16.46 -1.79 11.00
CA LEU A 139 16.73 -1.41 12.39
C LEU A 139 18.06 -0.67 12.45
N VAL A 140 18.07 0.46 13.16
CA VAL A 140 19.28 1.24 13.43
C VAL A 140 19.53 1.20 14.93
N LEU A 141 20.71 0.74 15.33
CA LEU A 141 21.20 0.77 16.70
C LEU A 141 22.46 1.63 16.73
N TYR A 142 22.57 2.53 17.69
CA TYR A 142 23.82 3.23 17.95
C TYR A 142 23.91 3.63 19.42
N ARG A 143 25.10 4.05 19.82
CA ARG A 143 25.38 4.58 21.15
C ARG A 143 25.85 6.02 21.06
N LEU A 144 25.20 6.91 21.80
CA LEU A 144 25.55 8.33 21.89
C LEU A 144 25.62 8.71 23.37
N ASP A 145 26.72 9.35 23.80
CA ASP A 145 26.95 9.73 25.20
C ASP A 145 26.76 8.58 26.20
N GLY A 146 27.15 7.36 25.80
CA GLY A 146 27.00 6.15 26.61
C GLY A 146 25.60 5.53 26.62
N VAL A 147 24.62 6.13 25.94
CA VAL A 147 23.21 5.74 25.90
C VAL A 147 22.87 5.03 24.60
N TRP A 148 22.17 3.89 24.70
CA TRP A 148 21.74 3.12 23.53
C TRP A 148 20.46 3.67 22.91
N HIS A 149 20.48 3.86 21.60
CA HIS A 149 19.37 4.34 20.79
C HIS A 149 18.97 3.27 19.77
N LEU A 150 17.70 2.87 19.77
CA LEU A 150 17.12 1.96 18.79
C LEU A 150 16.09 2.69 17.92
N ILE A 151 16.24 2.61 16.61
CA ILE A 151 15.27 3.15 15.65
C ILE A 151 14.77 2.03 14.75
N VAL A 152 13.45 1.88 14.68
CA VAL A 152 12.79 1.00 13.71
C VAL A 152 12.33 1.84 12.54
N VAL A 153 12.78 1.48 11.33
CA VAL A 153 12.45 2.22 10.11
C VAL A 153 11.70 1.29 9.16
N ASP A 154 10.50 1.70 8.73
CA ASP A 154 9.66 0.99 7.77
C ASP A 154 9.62 1.79 6.45
N TYR A 155 9.92 1.09 5.36
CA TYR A 155 9.89 1.64 4.00
C TYR A 155 8.52 1.37 3.39
N LYS A 156 7.86 2.42 2.89
CA LYS A 156 6.55 2.30 2.24
C LYS A 156 6.59 2.87 0.84
N TYR A 157 6.27 2.05 -0.15
CA TYR A 157 6.28 2.47 -1.56
C TYR A 157 4.89 2.77 -2.16
N GLY A 158 3.83 2.54 -1.38
CA GLY A 158 2.47 2.85 -1.79
C GLY A 158 2.20 4.36 -1.92
N PHE A 159 1.07 4.70 -2.53
CA PHE A 159 0.56 6.08 -2.60
C PHE A 159 -0.33 6.46 -1.42
N ALA A 160 -0.95 5.46 -0.76
CA ALA A 160 -1.75 5.69 0.44
C ALA A 160 -0.83 6.10 1.59
N ASP A 161 -1.12 7.24 2.21
CA ASP A 161 -0.31 7.75 3.31
C ASP A 161 -0.25 6.75 4.47
N VAL A 162 0.94 6.52 5.01
CA VAL A 162 1.18 5.69 6.18
C VAL A 162 1.76 6.57 7.29
N ASP A 163 0.96 6.80 8.32
CA ASP A 163 1.38 7.57 9.49
C ASP A 163 2.24 6.72 10.44
N VAL A 164 3.24 7.36 11.04
CA VAL A 164 4.04 6.80 12.14
C VAL A 164 3.25 6.80 13.46
N GLY A 165 2.23 7.65 13.58
CA GLY A 165 1.32 7.76 14.72
C GLY A 165 1.83 8.67 15.83
N THR A 166 1.22 8.54 17.01
CA THR A 166 1.55 9.31 18.21
C THR A 166 2.15 8.42 19.31
N TYR A 167 2.59 9.02 20.42
CA TYR A 167 3.10 8.27 21.57
C TYR A 167 2.10 7.22 22.09
N ASP A 168 0.82 7.60 22.19
CA ASP A 168 -0.25 6.73 22.71
C ASP A 168 -0.79 5.76 21.64
N GLU A 169 -0.87 6.22 20.40
CA GLU A 169 -1.36 5.48 19.24
C GLU A 169 -0.32 5.45 18.10
N PRO A 170 0.81 4.75 18.29
CA PRO A 170 1.79 4.62 17.24
C PRO A 170 1.33 3.63 16.17
N ASN A 171 2.04 3.63 15.05
CA ASN A 171 1.85 2.63 14.02
C ASN A 171 2.04 1.20 14.58
N ASP A 172 0.97 0.40 14.52
CA ASP A 172 0.91 -0.94 15.13
C ASP A 172 2.03 -1.88 14.66
N GLN A 173 2.39 -1.81 13.37
CA GLN A 173 3.43 -2.62 12.78
C GLN A 173 4.80 -2.24 13.35
N LEU A 174 5.15 -0.96 13.30
CA LEU A 174 6.42 -0.43 13.83
C LEU A 174 6.55 -0.65 15.33
N ALA A 175 5.46 -0.47 16.07
CA ALA A 175 5.40 -0.68 17.51
C ALA A 175 5.76 -2.14 17.89
N ALA A 176 5.21 -3.11 17.16
CA ALA A 176 5.52 -4.52 17.40
C ALA A 176 6.97 -4.87 17.02
N TYR A 177 7.48 -4.30 15.93
CA TYR A 177 8.89 -4.43 15.56
C TYR A 177 9.84 -3.87 16.62
N ALA A 178 9.51 -2.74 17.25
CA ALA A 178 10.32 -2.13 18.30
C ALA A 178 10.41 -3.03 19.54
N VAL A 179 9.28 -3.62 19.96
CA VAL A 179 9.27 -4.59 21.06
C VAL A 179 10.10 -5.83 20.71
N ALA A 180 9.93 -6.38 19.51
CA ALA A 180 10.67 -7.56 19.05
C ALA A 180 12.19 -7.31 18.96
N ALA A 181 12.59 -6.16 18.42
CA ALA A 181 13.99 -5.75 18.34
C ALA A 181 14.60 -5.53 19.73
N ALA A 182 13.86 -4.88 20.64
CA ALA A 182 14.31 -4.67 22.01
C ALA A 182 14.48 -6.01 22.78
N GLU A 183 13.59 -6.99 22.60
CA GLU A 183 13.76 -8.33 23.18
C GLU A 183 14.99 -9.06 22.60
N ALA A 184 15.19 -9.01 21.28
CA ALA A 184 16.35 -9.63 20.63
C ALA A 184 17.69 -9.00 21.06
N LEU A 185 17.71 -7.67 21.29
CA LEU A 185 18.86 -6.98 21.88
C LEU A 185 19.03 -7.34 23.35
N ALA A 186 17.92 -7.53 24.05
CA ALA A 186 17.93 -7.84 25.46
C ALA A 186 18.62 -9.18 25.77
N GLU A 187 18.41 -10.19 24.92
CA GLU A 187 19.10 -11.48 24.96
C GLU A 187 20.62 -11.36 24.79
N LYS A 188 21.09 -10.30 24.13
CA LYS A 188 22.50 -9.99 23.90
C LYS A 188 23.09 -9.05 24.95
N GLY A 189 22.35 -8.73 26.01
CA GLY A 189 22.79 -7.82 27.08
C GLY A 189 22.73 -6.34 26.73
N VAL A 190 22.10 -5.96 25.61
CA VAL A 190 21.91 -4.55 25.20
C VAL A 190 20.50 -4.11 25.59
N ARG A 191 20.35 -2.92 26.17
CA ARG A 191 19.07 -2.31 26.51
C ARG A 191 19.01 -0.88 25.97
N PRO A 192 18.16 -0.59 24.97
CA PRO A 192 18.01 0.76 24.46
C PRO A 192 17.22 1.62 25.45
N ASP A 193 17.77 2.79 25.82
CA ASP A 193 17.11 3.78 26.68
C ASP A 193 16.22 4.73 25.86
N LYS A 194 16.60 4.94 24.60
CA LYS A 194 15.92 5.81 23.66
C LYS A 194 15.43 5.01 22.46
N LEU A 195 14.20 5.27 22.06
CA LEU A 195 13.58 4.60 20.93
C LEU A 195 13.05 5.62 19.92
N ALA A 196 13.01 5.23 18.67
CA ALA A 196 12.20 5.94 17.68
C ALA A 196 11.58 4.97 16.68
N LEU A 197 10.40 5.34 16.19
CA LEU A 197 9.74 4.71 15.07
C LEU A 197 9.84 5.67 13.89
N ALA A 198 10.09 5.16 12.70
CA ALA A 198 10.20 5.97 11.51
C ALA A 198 9.51 5.31 10.31
N VAL A 199 8.82 6.12 9.53
CA VAL A 199 8.27 5.72 8.22
C VAL A 199 8.97 6.55 7.15
N TYR A 200 9.47 5.90 6.12
CA TYR A 200 9.93 6.57 4.90
C TYR A 200 9.06 6.16 3.71
N GLN A 201 8.32 7.12 3.17
CA GLN A 201 7.41 6.97 2.06
C GLN A 201 7.70 8.02 0.97
N PRO A 202 8.50 7.68 -0.06
CA PRO A 202 8.92 8.65 -1.07
C PRO A 202 7.77 9.13 -1.97
N ARG A 203 6.67 8.37 -2.05
CA ARG A 203 5.49 8.69 -2.88
C ARG A 203 4.36 9.33 -2.07
N ARG A 204 4.64 9.83 -0.87
CA ARG A 204 3.65 10.47 0.00
C ARG A 204 3.12 11.76 -0.66
N PRO A 205 1.80 11.94 -0.79
CA PRO A 205 1.25 13.14 -1.40
C PRO A 205 1.32 14.34 -0.44
N LEU A 206 1.83 15.48 -0.92
CA LEU A 206 1.74 16.80 -0.25
C LEU A 206 2.41 16.92 1.13
N ALA A 207 3.28 15.98 1.51
CA ALA A 207 3.98 15.97 2.79
C ALA A 207 5.43 15.49 2.66
N ALA A 208 6.22 15.67 3.72
CA ALA A 208 7.59 15.16 3.77
C ALA A 208 7.60 13.63 3.64
N PRO A 209 8.57 13.06 2.90
CA PRO A 209 8.64 11.62 2.68
C PRO A 209 8.98 10.85 3.96
N SER A 210 9.55 11.50 4.97
CA SER A 210 9.94 10.89 6.24
C SER A 210 9.10 11.37 7.41
N GLN A 211 8.79 10.48 8.34
CA GLN A 211 8.18 10.76 9.62
C GLN A 211 8.96 10.03 10.72
N VAL A 212 9.16 10.68 11.87
CA VAL A 212 9.87 10.10 13.02
C VAL A 212 9.08 10.40 14.29
N LEU A 213 8.81 9.35 15.08
CA LEU A 213 8.22 9.42 16.40
C LEU A 213 9.25 8.97 17.43
N VAL A 214 9.64 9.85 18.33
CA VAL A 214 10.58 9.54 19.43
C VAL A 214 9.80 8.99 20.63
N LEU A 215 10.32 7.93 21.22
CA LEU A 215 9.76 7.18 22.34
C LEU A 215 10.85 6.92 23.39
N ASP A 216 10.45 6.43 24.55
CA ASP A 216 11.36 6.06 25.64
C ASP A 216 11.28 4.56 25.99
N ALA A 217 12.22 4.11 26.82
CA ALA A 217 12.26 2.72 27.25
C ALA A 217 11.05 2.30 28.09
N ALA A 218 10.37 3.22 28.79
CA ALA A 218 9.18 2.89 29.58
C ALA A 218 7.99 2.54 28.66
N TRP A 219 7.89 3.20 27.51
CA TRP A 219 6.89 2.92 26.49
C TRP A 219 6.92 1.46 26.00
N LEU A 220 8.12 0.84 25.88
CA LEU A 220 8.24 -0.57 25.47
C LEU A 220 7.45 -1.52 26.38
N ALA A 221 7.47 -1.29 27.69
CA ALA A 221 6.76 -2.13 28.65
C ALA A 221 5.24 -2.02 28.48
N ILE A 222 4.74 -0.81 28.23
CA ILE A 222 3.32 -0.53 27.97
C ILE A 222 2.89 -1.25 26.68
N GLU A 223 3.67 -1.10 25.61
CA GLU A 223 3.33 -1.68 24.32
C GLU A 223 3.41 -3.20 24.34
N ARG A 224 4.41 -3.77 25.03
CA ARG A 224 4.51 -5.21 25.26
C ARG A 224 3.28 -5.74 25.99
N ALA A 225 2.78 -5.03 27.01
CA ALA A 225 1.57 -5.43 27.71
C ALA A 225 0.31 -5.40 26.81
N LYS A 226 0.22 -4.47 25.85
CA LYS A 226 -0.84 -4.48 24.83
C LYS A 226 -0.73 -5.73 23.96
N LEU A 227 0.46 -6.04 23.44
CA LEU A 227 0.71 -7.24 22.62
C LEU A 227 0.29 -8.53 23.33
N VAL A 228 0.62 -8.68 24.61
CA VAL A 228 0.20 -9.86 25.41
C VAL A 228 -1.32 -10.00 25.41
N ARG A 229 -2.05 -8.91 25.68
CA ARG A 229 -3.53 -8.93 25.70
C ARG A 229 -4.13 -9.22 24.32
N GLU A 230 -3.60 -8.59 23.28
CA GLU A 230 -4.09 -8.76 21.92
C GLU A 230 -3.86 -10.19 21.41
N VAL A 231 -2.68 -10.79 21.68
CA VAL A 231 -2.41 -12.19 21.32
C VAL A 231 -3.31 -13.16 22.10
N ALA A 232 -3.55 -12.89 23.39
CA ALA A 232 -4.50 -13.68 24.17
C ALA A 232 -5.92 -13.61 23.58
N ALA A 233 -6.35 -12.45 23.09
CA ALA A 233 -7.64 -12.29 22.41
C ALA A 233 -7.71 -13.07 21.08
N VAL A 234 -6.59 -13.28 20.38
CA VAL A 234 -6.55 -14.14 19.19
C VAL A 234 -6.71 -15.62 19.54
N ALA A 235 -6.20 -16.05 20.70
CA ALA A 235 -6.35 -17.43 21.16
C ALA A 235 -7.80 -17.79 21.51
N ASN A 236 -8.58 -16.82 22.00
CA ASN A 236 -10.01 -16.96 22.27
C ASN A 236 -10.81 -15.83 21.61
N PRO A 237 -11.01 -15.90 20.28
CA PRO A 237 -11.61 -14.79 19.54
C PRO A 237 -13.12 -14.74 19.71
N GLY A 238 -13.64 -13.53 19.87
CA GLY A 238 -15.08 -13.25 19.82
C GLY A 238 -15.65 -13.21 18.40
N ALA A 239 -16.82 -12.60 18.25
CA ALA A 239 -17.47 -12.41 16.96
C ALA A 239 -16.64 -11.49 16.02
N PRO A 240 -16.80 -11.60 14.69
CA PRO A 240 -16.12 -10.70 13.75
C PRO A 240 -16.58 -9.26 13.92
N VAL A 241 -15.61 -8.35 13.95
CA VAL A 241 -15.83 -6.90 14.10
C VAL A 241 -15.50 -6.24 12.75
N PRO A 242 -16.48 -5.76 11.98
CA PRO A 242 -16.22 -5.02 10.74
C PRO A 242 -15.52 -3.69 11.00
N GLY A 243 -14.71 -3.23 10.04
CA GLY A 243 -14.07 -1.91 10.08
C GLY A 243 -13.05 -1.72 8.97
N ASP A 244 -12.24 -0.66 9.07
CA ASP A 244 -11.27 -0.31 8.02
C ASP A 244 -10.20 -1.39 7.79
N HIS A 245 -9.89 -2.16 8.84
CA HIS A 245 -8.97 -3.28 8.77
C HIS A 245 -9.49 -4.42 7.87
N CYS A 246 -10.80 -4.45 7.55
CA CYS A 246 -11.36 -5.40 6.62
C CYS A 246 -10.70 -5.27 5.24
N ARG A 247 -10.28 -4.07 4.79
CA ARG A 247 -9.59 -3.86 3.49
C ARG A 247 -8.46 -4.86 3.23
N TYR A 248 -7.70 -5.22 4.26
CA TYR A 248 -6.54 -6.12 4.16
C TYR A 248 -6.77 -7.49 4.82
N CYS A 249 -8.02 -7.83 5.17
CA CYS A 249 -8.37 -9.13 5.72
C CYS A 249 -8.54 -10.17 4.61
N LYS A 250 -7.75 -11.26 4.65
CA LYS A 250 -7.83 -12.36 3.69
C LYS A 250 -9.10 -13.20 3.90
N GLY A 251 -9.56 -13.29 5.15
CA GLY A 251 -10.79 -13.99 5.52
C GLY A 251 -12.09 -13.30 5.09
N LYS A 252 -12.05 -12.14 4.44
CA LYS A 252 -13.24 -11.41 3.94
C LYS A 252 -14.24 -12.31 3.20
N PRO A 253 -13.83 -13.19 2.26
CA PRO A 253 -14.78 -13.97 1.45
C PRO A 253 -15.66 -14.95 2.23
N LYS A 254 -15.28 -15.31 3.46
CA LYS A 254 -16.07 -16.21 4.33
C LYS A 254 -16.47 -15.53 5.65
N CYS A 255 -16.34 -14.21 5.76
CA CYS A 255 -16.63 -13.48 6.99
C CYS A 255 -18.14 -13.26 7.14
N PRO A 256 -18.81 -13.84 8.16
CA PRO A 256 -20.27 -13.72 8.29
C PRO A 256 -20.71 -12.27 8.51
N ALA A 257 -19.90 -11.44 9.17
CA ALA A 257 -20.23 -10.03 9.36
C ALA A 257 -20.17 -9.23 8.05
N VAL A 258 -19.19 -9.48 7.17
CA VAL A 258 -19.11 -8.85 5.84
C VAL A 258 -20.28 -9.29 4.97
N HIS A 259 -20.64 -10.58 5.03
CA HIS A 259 -21.77 -11.14 4.29
C HIS A 259 -23.11 -10.54 4.73
N SER A 260 -23.32 -10.43 6.05
CA SER A 260 -24.50 -9.76 6.61
C SER A 260 -24.61 -8.31 6.11
N SER A 261 -23.53 -7.54 6.21
CA SER A 261 -23.51 -6.16 5.73
C SER A 261 -23.76 -6.07 4.22
N LEU A 262 -23.21 -6.98 3.42
CA LEU A 262 -23.45 -7.01 1.97
C LEU A 262 -24.92 -7.31 1.65
N SER A 263 -25.54 -8.26 2.37
CA SER A 263 -26.95 -8.58 2.21
C SER A 263 -27.83 -7.36 2.51
N THR A 264 -27.53 -6.63 3.60
CA THR A 264 -28.25 -5.39 3.94
C THR A 264 -28.06 -4.32 2.86
N ALA A 265 -26.84 -4.17 2.32
CA ALA A 265 -26.56 -3.21 1.25
C ALA A 265 -27.34 -3.54 -0.04
N LEU A 266 -27.41 -4.83 -0.41
CA LEU A 266 -28.15 -5.28 -1.59
C LEU A 266 -29.66 -5.10 -1.42
N ALA A 267 -30.21 -5.40 -0.24
CA ALA A 267 -31.62 -5.16 0.06
C ALA A 267 -31.97 -3.66 -0.01
N ALA A 268 -31.08 -2.80 0.49
CA ALA A 268 -31.25 -1.35 0.38
C ALA A 268 -31.21 -0.87 -1.07
N TYR A 269 -30.25 -1.36 -1.85
CA TYR A 269 -30.14 -1.03 -3.27
C TYR A 269 -31.33 -1.53 -4.10
N ALA A 270 -31.88 -2.70 -3.76
CA ALA A 270 -33.06 -3.27 -4.41
C ALA A 270 -34.37 -2.53 -4.06
N GLY A 271 -34.32 -1.51 -3.17
CA GLY A 271 -35.49 -0.79 -2.70
C GLY A 271 -36.32 -1.55 -1.66
N GLU A 272 -35.82 -2.70 -1.16
CA GLU A 272 -36.46 -3.48 -0.10
C GLU A 272 -36.25 -2.85 1.28
N LYS A 273 -35.19 -2.06 1.45
CA LYS A 273 -34.93 -1.22 2.62
C LYS A 273 -34.65 0.22 2.17
N ASN A 274 -35.41 1.18 2.68
CA ASN A 274 -35.10 2.58 2.44
C ASN A 274 -33.93 3.00 3.34
N LEU A 275 -32.93 3.69 2.76
CA LEU A 275 -31.76 4.16 3.49
C LEU A 275 -32.11 5.21 4.55
N LEU A 276 -33.18 5.99 4.32
CA LEU A 276 -33.67 7.02 5.26
C LEU A 276 -34.39 6.42 6.47
N ASP A 277 -34.99 5.24 6.31
CA ASP A 277 -35.78 4.57 7.36
C ASP A 277 -34.98 3.45 8.04
N MET A 278 -33.69 3.32 7.70
CA MET A 278 -32.81 2.30 8.25
C MET A 278 -32.36 2.69 9.67
N PRO A 279 -32.31 1.74 10.63
CA PRO A 279 -31.74 2.01 11.94
C PRO A 279 -30.30 2.54 11.84
N GLU A 280 -29.95 3.51 12.70
CA GLU A 280 -28.62 4.13 12.68
C GLU A 280 -27.49 3.10 12.82
N ASP A 281 -27.67 2.09 13.67
CA ASP A 281 -26.69 1.00 13.85
C ASP A 281 -26.43 0.20 12.57
N ASP A 282 -27.45 -0.04 11.75
CA ASP A 282 -27.31 -0.73 10.46
C ASP A 282 -26.50 0.13 9.47
N ILE A 283 -26.74 1.45 9.46
CA ILE A 283 -26.00 2.41 8.63
C ILE A 283 -24.52 2.43 9.06
N VAL A 284 -24.25 2.46 10.37
CA VAL A 284 -22.89 2.42 10.92
C VAL A 284 -22.18 1.11 10.53
N GLN A 285 -22.86 -0.03 10.61
CA GLN A 285 -22.29 -1.32 10.19
C GLN A 285 -21.98 -1.36 8.69
N LEU A 286 -22.87 -0.84 7.85
CA LEU A 286 -22.64 -0.70 6.40
C LEU A 286 -21.40 0.17 6.13
N PHE A 287 -21.28 1.29 6.82
CA PHE A 287 -20.12 2.16 6.70
C PHE A 287 -18.84 1.47 7.17
N ALA A 288 -18.88 0.72 8.27
CA ALA A 288 -17.73 -0.04 8.75
C ALA A 288 -17.28 -1.12 7.73
N ALA A 289 -18.22 -1.77 7.05
CA ALA A 289 -17.93 -2.78 6.03
C ALA A 289 -17.52 -2.20 4.66
N ARG A 290 -17.65 -0.88 4.44
CA ARG A 290 -17.42 -0.23 3.12
C ARG A 290 -16.08 -0.60 2.48
N THR A 291 -15.04 -0.77 3.28
CA THR A 291 -13.69 -1.06 2.78
C THR A 291 -13.56 -2.49 2.26
N ALA A 292 -14.33 -3.43 2.81
CA ALA A 292 -14.43 -4.78 2.27
C ALA A 292 -15.11 -4.81 0.91
N PHE A 293 -16.18 -4.02 0.72
CA PHE A 293 -16.89 -3.95 -0.56
C PHE A 293 -16.03 -3.35 -1.67
N LYS A 294 -15.31 -2.25 -1.36
CA LYS A 294 -14.35 -1.65 -2.30
C LYS A 294 -13.25 -2.63 -2.68
N ALA A 295 -12.65 -3.29 -1.69
CA ALA A 295 -11.61 -4.29 -1.95
C ALA A 295 -12.13 -5.46 -2.80
N PHE A 296 -13.35 -5.94 -2.54
CA PHE A 296 -13.96 -6.99 -3.36
C PHE A 296 -14.17 -6.55 -4.82
N TRP A 297 -14.55 -5.30 -5.05
CA TRP A 297 -14.66 -4.76 -6.41
C TRP A 297 -13.29 -4.64 -7.09
N GLU A 298 -12.29 -4.13 -6.38
CA GLU A 298 -10.89 -4.09 -6.84
C GLU A 298 -10.38 -5.50 -7.22
N ASP A 299 -10.69 -6.53 -6.41
CA ASP A 299 -10.35 -7.94 -6.68
C ASP A 299 -11.02 -8.47 -7.96
N ILE A 300 -12.28 -8.07 -8.23
CA ILE A 300 -12.98 -8.40 -9.49
C ILE A 300 -12.28 -7.75 -10.68
N GLU A 301 -11.95 -6.46 -10.58
CA GLU A 301 -11.26 -5.73 -11.64
C GLU A 301 -9.92 -6.38 -11.98
N GLU A 302 -9.12 -6.73 -10.97
CA GLU A 302 -7.85 -7.44 -11.16
C GLU A 302 -8.07 -8.81 -11.83
N ARG A 303 -9.10 -9.57 -11.41
CA ARG A 303 -9.41 -10.86 -12.01
C ARG A 303 -9.85 -10.72 -13.47
N ILE A 304 -10.62 -9.68 -13.79
CA ILE A 304 -11.03 -9.36 -15.16
C ILE A 304 -9.81 -9.05 -16.03
N GLU A 305 -8.82 -8.31 -15.53
CA GLU A 305 -7.56 -8.08 -16.25
C GLU A 305 -6.81 -9.38 -16.55
N GLN A 306 -6.76 -10.31 -15.59
CA GLN A 306 -6.15 -11.63 -15.79
C GLN A 306 -6.90 -12.43 -16.88
N LEU A 307 -8.23 -12.41 -16.86
CA LEU A 307 -9.06 -13.07 -17.87
C LEU A 307 -8.90 -12.46 -19.26
N VAL A 308 -8.76 -11.14 -19.35
CA VAL A 308 -8.43 -10.44 -20.60
C VAL A 308 -7.09 -10.91 -21.15
N LYS A 309 -6.05 -11.01 -20.30
CA LYS A 309 -4.73 -11.51 -20.70
C LYS A 309 -4.79 -12.97 -21.18
N ALA A 310 -5.66 -13.78 -20.58
CA ALA A 310 -5.92 -15.16 -21.00
C ALA A 310 -6.81 -15.28 -22.25
N GLY A 311 -7.26 -14.17 -22.85
CA GLY A 311 -8.09 -14.18 -24.05
C GLY A 311 -9.53 -14.64 -23.83
N HIS A 312 -10.13 -14.33 -22.68
CA HIS A 312 -11.49 -14.77 -22.36
C HIS A 312 -12.52 -14.25 -23.39
N LYS A 313 -13.27 -15.18 -24.00
CA LYS A 313 -14.20 -14.95 -25.12
C LYS A 313 -15.23 -13.81 -24.96
N ASN A 314 -15.64 -13.51 -23.73
CA ASN A 314 -16.67 -12.50 -23.44
C ASN A 314 -16.10 -11.12 -23.06
N LEU A 315 -14.78 -10.96 -23.06
CA LEU A 315 -14.10 -9.71 -22.73
C LEU A 315 -13.36 -9.20 -23.96
N ARG A 316 -13.61 -7.94 -24.33
CA ARG A 316 -12.87 -7.26 -25.41
C ARG A 316 -12.15 -6.05 -24.84
N VAL A 317 -10.88 -5.91 -25.20
CA VAL A 317 -10.13 -4.68 -24.92
C VAL A 317 -10.41 -3.70 -26.04
N LYS A 318 -11.02 -2.56 -25.72
CA LYS A 318 -11.12 -1.43 -26.62
C LYS A 318 -10.02 -0.44 -26.27
N GLU A 319 -9.04 -0.33 -27.15
CA GLU A 319 -8.05 0.75 -27.09
C GLU A 319 -8.60 1.94 -27.86
N THR A 320 -8.71 3.08 -27.18
CA THR A 320 -9.09 4.34 -27.82
C THR A 320 -7.86 5.23 -27.85
N GLN A 321 -7.48 5.70 -29.04
CA GLN A 321 -6.40 6.66 -29.15
C GLN A 321 -6.74 7.94 -28.39
N GLY A 322 -5.75 8.46 -27.67
CA GLY A 322 -5.88 9.69 -26.93
C GLY A 322 -6.31 10.85 -27.84
N ARG A 323 -7.25 11.65 -27.36
CA ARG A 323 -7.76 12.80 -28.11
C ARG A 323 -6.74 13.93 -28.04
N GLN A 324 -6.67 14.74 -29.10
CA GLN A 324 -5.93 15.99 -29.05
C GLN A 324 -6.56 16.91 -28.00
N MET A 325 -5.72 17.52 -27.17
CA MET A 325 -6.09 18.44 -26.10
C MET A 325 -5.10 19.61 -26.05
N TRP A 326 -5.56 20.79 -25.64
CA TRP A 326 -4.67 21.94 -25.45
C TRP A 326 -3.63 21.62 -24.36
N LYS A 327 -2.36 21.90 -24.61
CA LYS A 327 -1.28 21.73 -23.63
C LYS A 327 -1.51 22.62 -22.42
N ASP A 328 -1.79 23.89 -22.69
CA ASP A 328 -2.20 24.93 -21.76
C ASP A 328 -3.36 25.72 -22.39
N PRO A 329 -4.59 25.60 -21.83
CA PRO A 329 -5.74 26.33 -22.33
C PRO A 329 -5.58 27.86 -22.30
N LYS A 330 -4.78 28.42 -21.37
CA LYS A 330 -4.57 29.87 -21.26
C LYS A 330 -3.65 30.37 -22.36
N ALA A 331 -2.50 29.73 -22.55
CA ALA A 331 -1.57 30.06 -23.63
C ALA A 331 -2.20 29.89 -25.02
N ALA A 332 -3.06 28.87 -25.18
CA ALA A 332 -3.85 28.69 -26.39
C ALA A 332 -4.82 29.86 -26.65
N ALA A 333 -5.54 30.32 -25.62
CA ALA A 333 -6.43 31.48 -25.73
C ALA A 333 -5.66 32.78 -26.05
N GLU A 334 -4.49 33.00 -25.42
CA GLU A 334 -3.62 34.15 -25.69
C GLU A 334 -3.12 34.17 -27.14
N THR A 335 -2.72 33.01 -27.67
CA THR A 335 -2.28 32.89 -29.07
C THR A 335 -3.42 33.16 -30.05
N LEU A 336 -4.62 32.65 -29.77
CA LEU A 336 -5.81 32.92 -30.58
C LEU A 336 -6.19 34.41 -30.57
N LEU A 337 -6.06 35.06 -29.43
CA LEU A 337 -6.28 36.50 -29.30
C LEU A 337 -5.25 37.31 -30.09
N ALA A 338 -3.97 36.94 -30.02
CA ALA A 338 -2.89 37.58 -30.78
C ALA A 338 -3.06 37.44 -32.30
N MET A 339 -3.65 36.32 -32.76
CA MET A 339 -4.00 36.09 -34.17
C MET A 339 -5.34 36.73 -34.58
N ASN A 340 -5.97 37.50 -33.69
CA ASN A 340 -7.29 38.11 -33.90
C ASN A 340 -8.40 37.11 -34.27
N ARG A 341 -8.28 35.86 -33.80
CA ARG A 341 -9.24 34.77 -34.01
C ARG A 341 -10.24 34.69 -32.87
N LEU A 342 -10.96 35.80 -32.68
CA LEU A 342 -11.99 35.95 -31.65
C LEU A 342 -13.15 34.95 -31.81
N ASP A 343 -13.37 34.47 -33.04
CA ASP A 343 -14.33 33.42 -33.38
C ASP A 343 -14.05 32.07 -32.69
N LEU A 344 -12.81 31.87 -32.20
CA LEU A 344 -12.35 30.63 -31.57
C LEU A 344 -12.18 30.73 -30.05
N LEU A 345 -12.55 31.85 -29.41
CA LEU A 345 -12.37 32.08 -27.97
C LEU A 345 -13.49 31.51 -27.08
N GLN A 346 -14.50 30.87 -27.67
CA GLN A 346 -15.45 29.98 -26.99
C GLN A 346 -14.81 28.57 -26.87
N PRO A 347 -15.32 27.61 -26.06
CA PRO A 347 -14.78 26.25 -26.05
C PRO A 347 -15.03 25.55 -27.40
N VAL A 348 -14.18 25.85 -28.39
CA VAL A 348 -14.20 25.27 -29.72
C VAL A 348 -13.41 23.98 -29.69
N ALA A 349 -13.99 22.90 -30.23
CA ALA A 349 -13.30 21.63 -30.37
C ALA A 349 -12.00 21.82 -31.16
N ILE A 350 -10.90 21.25 -30.69
CA ILE A 350 -9.57 21.37 -31.32
C ILE A 350 -9.61 20.97 -32.81
N SER A 351 -10.49 20.04 -33.17
CA SER A 351 -10.76 19.65 -34.56
C SER A 351 -11.12 20.81 -35.47
N ASN A 352 -11.72 21.88 -34.94
CA ASN A 352 -12.17 23.04 -35.69
C ASN A 352 -11.13 24.18 -35.66
N ALA A 353 -10.30 24.25 -34.61
CA ALA A 353 -9.27 25.27 -34.44
C ALA A 353 -7.95 24.91 -35.13
N LEU A 354 -7.55 23.63 -35.13
CA LEU A 354 -6.27 23.18 -35.70
C LEU A 354 -6.10 23.51 -37.20
N PRO A 355 -7.12 23.31 -38.07
CA PRO A 355 -6.98 23.55 -39.51
C PRO A 355 -6.76 25.01 -39.89
N VAL A 356 -7.07 25.94 -38.98
CA VAL A 356 -7.05 27.38 -39.22
C VAL A 356 -5.92 28.10 -38.48
N LEU A 357 -5.12 27.35 -37.72
CA LEU A 357 -3.89 27.82 -37.08
C LEU A 357 -2.67 27.45 -37.93
N PRO A 358 -1.63 28.31 -38.01
CA PRO A 358 -0.39 27.95 -38.67
C PRO A 358 0.25 26.71 -38.05
N VAL A 359 0.79 25.83 -38.89
CA VAL A 359 1.25 24.47 -38.50
C VAL A 359 2.38 24.52 -37.47
N GLU A 360 3.20 25.56 -37.51
CA GLU A 360 4.29 25.85 -36.58
C GLU A 360 3.83 25.92 -35.11
N PHE A 361 2.59 26.36 -34.83
CA PHE A 361 2.06 26.46 -33.47
C PHE A 361 1.40 25.16 -32.98
N HIS A 362 1.14 24.20 -33.85
CA HIS A 362 0.39 22.98 -33.48
C HIS A 362 1.13 22.16 -32.43
N ALA A 363 2.45 22.03 -32.59
CA ALA A 363 3.30 21.28 -31.68
C ALA A 363 3.42 21.94 -30.31
N GLU A 364 3.32 23.27 -30.22
CA GLU A 364 3.43 24.03 -28.97
C GLU A 364 2.09 24.10 -28.22
N LEU A 365 0.97 24.10 -28.94
CA LEU A 365 -0.35 24.28 -28.33
C LEU A 365 -1.09 22.99 -28.03
N VAL A 366 -0.78 21.87 -28.70
CA VAL A 366 -1.56 20.63 -28.60
C VAL A 366 -0.73 19.45 -28.09
N LYS A 367 -1.27 18.72 -27.13
CA LYS A 367 -0.80 17.38 -26.74
C LYS A 367 -1.90 16.37 -27.03
N ARG A 368 -1.54 15.08 -27.12
CA ARG A 368 -2.56 14.02 -27.05
C ARG A 368 -2.74 13.61 -25.59
N SER A 369 -3.99 13.35 -25.18
CA SER A 369 -4.24 12.62 -23.94
C SER A 369 -3.58 11.24 -24.01
N ALA A 370 -3.39 10.59 -22.87
CA ALA A 370 -2.99 9.20 -22.88
C ALA A 370 -4.02 8.36 -23.65
N ASN A 371 -3.57 7.31 -24.33
CA ASN A 371 -4.47 6.29 -24.86
C ASN A 371 -5.24 5.69 -23.68
N SER A 372 -6.54 5.50 -23.85
CA SER A 372 -7.37 4.85 -22.83
C SER A 372 -7.62 3.40 -23.23
N ARG A 373 -7.35 2.48 -22.32
CA ARG A 373 -7.71 1.08 -22.44
C ARG A 373 -8.98 0.84 -21.64
N THR A 374 -10.04 0.38 -22.29
CA THR A 374 -11.31 0.04 -21.61
C THR A 374 -11.65 -1.42 -21.88
N ILE A 375 -11.99 -2.17 -20.83
CA ILE A 375 -12.46 -3.54 -20.96
C ILE A 375 -13.97 -3.51 -21.16
N GLN A 376 -14.43 -4.02 -22.30
CA GLN A 376 -15.84 -4.13 -22.65
C GLN A 376 -16.31 -5.57 -22.46
N VAL A 377 -17.42 -5.74 -21.76
CA VAL A 377 -18.13 -7.01 -21.65
C VAL A 377 -19.06 -7.13 -22.85
N VAL A 378 -18.88 -8.20 -23.65
CA VAL A 378 -19.58 -8.34 -24.95
C VAL A 378 -20.89 -9.10 -24.82
N ASP A 379 -20.90 -10.14 -23.99
CA ASP A 379 -22.08 -10.97 -23.76
C ASP A 379 -21.95 -11.72 -22.43
N VAL A 380 -22.98 -11.66 -21.57
CA VAL A 380 -23.01 -12.38 -20.30
C VAL A 380 -24.30 -13.18 -20.26
N GLN A 381 -24.19 -14.51 -20.10
CA GLN A 381 -25.39 -15.32 -19.89
C GLN A 381 -26.11 -14.85 -18.62
N ALA A 382 -27.39 -14.49 -18.80
CA ALA A 382 -28.46 -14.17 -17.87
C ALA A 382 -28.11 -13.53 -16.49
N PRO A 383 -28.69 -12.36 -16.14
CA PRO A 383 -28.56 -11.71 -14.82
C PRO A 383 -28.87 -12.61 -13.60
N SER A 384 -29.66 -13.68 -13.80
CA SER A 384 -30.08 -14.60 -12.75
C SER A 384 -28.94 -15.40 -12.14
N ALA A 385 -27.90 -15.76 -12.90
CA ALA A 385 -26.75 -16.49 -12.39
C ALA A 385 -25.90 -15.62 -11.45
N ILE A 386 -25.69 -14.35 -11.80
CA ILE A 386 -24.96 -13.37 -10.99
C ILE A 386 -25.73 -13.02 -9.72
N ALA A 387 -27.04 -12.74 -9.83
CA ALA A 387 -27.88 -12.49 -8.67
C ALA A 387 -27.91 -13.68 -7.70
N THR A 388 -27.89 -14.92 -8.23
CA THR A 388 -27.77 -16.14 -7.42
C THR A 388 -26.38 -16.28 -6.80
N MET A 389 -25.31 -15.92 -7.52
CA MET A 389 -23.94 -15.90 -6.98
C MET A 389 -23.78 -14.90 -5.84
N PHE A 390 -24.28 -13.67 -5.99
CA PHE A 390 -24.27 -12.68 -4.91
C PHE A 390 -25.13 -13.10 -3.72
N LYS A 391 -26.29 -13.73 -3.97
CA LYS A 391 -27.12 -14.33 -2.90
C LYS A 391 -26.43 -15.50 -2.20
N ASN A 392 -25.69 -16.33 -2.93
CA ASN A 392 -24.94 -17.46 -2.36
C ASN A 392 -23.70 -16.98 -1.59
N TYR A 393 -23.03 -15.95 -2.09
CA TYR A 393 -21.95 -15.26 -1.39
C TYR A 393 -22.49 -14.69 -0.07
N ALA A 394 -23.57 -13.89 -0.11
CA ALA A 394 -24.22 -13.35 1.09
C ALA A 394 -24.75 -14.41 2.08
N LYS A 395 -24.99 -15.66 1.62
CA LYS A 395 -25.40 -16.79 2.47
C LYS A 395 -24.24 -17.55 3.12
N GLY A 396 -22.98 -17.18 2.85
CA GLY A 396 -21.80 -17.73 3.51
C GLY A 396 -21.56 -19.22 3.21
N ALA A 397 -21.63 -19.61 1.92
CA ALA A 397 -21.30 -20.97 1.48
C ALA A 397 -19.83 -21.36 1.74
#